data_AF-A0A7S8F4Q8-F1
#
_entry.id   AF-A0A7S8F4Q8-F1
#
_cell.length_a   1.000
_cell.length_b   1.000
_cell.length_c   1.000
_cell.angle_alpha   90.00
_cell.angle_beta   90.00
_cell.angle_gamma   90.00
#
_symmetry.space_group_name_H-M   'P 1'
#
loop_
_entity.id
_entity.type
_entity.pdbx_description
1 polymer ?
#
loop_
_entity_poly.entity_id
_entity_poly.type
_entity_poly.pdbx_seq_one_letter_code
_entity_poly.pdbx_strand_id
1 'polypeptide(L)'
;MVSLPARLVNFGLPLLGIRRFFSQPEKLDARIAGLRRKPSPRPGKGVLAEFDVTEDTSRGYPVVTMVPKGAAESDAPHLLYLHGGGYVMDVAALHWSALARLCSILGASATVPVYPLAPEHKAPHILGEMRKLYGELVESHGAQRITIMGDSAGGGMSLALAQIIRDDDGPLPGSLVLFSPWLDATASEPEQKEIEKRDRMIAVSGLEACGQLYRGELELTDPRVSPLFGAVQGLPPMAIFSGTSDILVVDGRRLDARLRETGLSTHEYHEYHGMFHVWMLLPIPEGRRAIEQTADFICRHLRTQ
;
A
#
# COMPACT_ATOMS: atom_id res chain seq x y z
N MET A 1 -3.03 13.16 -21.51
CA MET A 1 -4.31 13.81 -21.17
C MET A 1 -5.07 12.87 -20.25
N VAL A 2 -5.70 13.39 -19.18
CA VAL A 2 -6.48 12.58 -18.23
C VAL A 2 -7.73 12.02 -18.92
N SER A 3 -8.00 10.74 -18.75
CA SER A 3 -9.13 10.04 -19.36
C SER A 3 -10.47 10.57 -18.83
N LEU A 4 -11.52 10.48 -19.65
CA LEU A 4 -12.86 10.86 -19.24
C LEU A 4 -13.36 10.06 -18.02
N PRO A 5 -13.15 8.72 -17.93
CA PRO A 5 -13.48 7.96 -16.72
C PRO A 5 -12.80 8.50 -15.47
N ALA A 6 -11.50 8.82 -15.54
CA ALA A 6 -10.77 9.35 -14.39
C ALA A 6 -11.30 10.71 -13.94
N ARG A 7 -11.65 11.59 -14.88
CA ARG A 7 -12.27 12.90 -14.57
C ARG A 7 -13.61 12.75 -13.88
N LEU A 8 -14.44 11.81 -14.35
CA LEU A 8 -15.76 11.52 -13.76
C LEU A 8 -15.63 10.96 -12.34
N VAL A 9 -14.72 10.00 -12.12
CA VAL A 9 -14.47 9.46 -10.77
C VAL A 9 -13.98 10.57 -9.84
N ASN A 10 -12.96 11.33 -10.25
CA ASN A 10 -12.42 12.43 -9.44
C ASN A 10 -13.51 13.45 -9.08
N PHE A 11 -14.42 13.74 -10.01
CA PHE A 11 -15.57 14.61 -9.76
C PHE A 11 -16.54 14.04 -8.69
N GLY A 12 -16.73 12.73 -8.67
CA GLY A 12 -17.60 12.03 -7.71
C GLY A 12 -16.99 11.77 -6.33
N LEU A 13 -15.67 11.81 -6.17
CA LEU A 13 -14.99 11.44 -4.90
C LEU A 13 -15.56 12.10 -3.64
N PRO A 14 -15.91 13.40 -3.62
CA PRO A 14 -16.47 14.03 -2.42
C PRO A 14 -17.80 13.41 -1.94
N LEU A 15 -18.55 12.75 -2.84
CA LEU A 15 -19.81 12.09 -2.52
C LEU A 15 -19.61 10.79 -1.72
N LEU A 16 -18.40 10.19 -1.77
CA LEU A 16 -18.06 8.98 -1.03
C LEU A 16 -17.81 9.25 0.47
N GLY A 17 -17.77 10.52 0.89
CA GLY A 17 -17.56 10.90 2.29
C GLY A 17 -16.12 10.72 2.82
N ILE A 18 -15.20 10.17 2.01
CA ILE A 18 -13.79 9.95 2.41
C ILE A 18 -13.11 11.27 2.74
N ARG A 19 -13.26 12.32 1.93
CA ARG A 19 -12.71 13.64 2.26
C ARG A 19 -13.28 14.20 3.56
N ARG A 20 -14.55 13.93 3.87
CA ARG A 20 -15.12 14.34 5.16
C ARG A 20 -14.40 13.63 6.30
N PHE A 21 -14.12 12.32 6.18
CA PHE A 21 -13.33 11.54 7.15
C PHE A 21 -12.03 12.26 7.52
N PHE A 22 -11.21 12.60 6.53
CA PHE A 22 -9.90 13.19 6.76
C PHE A 22 -9.93 14.69 7.11
N SER A 23 -10.99 15.44 6.77
CA SER A 23 -11.05 16.89 7.05
C SER A 23 -11.68 17.26 8.40
N GLN A 24 -12.10 16.28 9.20
CA GLN A 24 -12.75 16.49 10.50
C GLN A 24 -12.14 15.55 11.54
N PRO A 25 -10.88 15.78 11.95
CA PRO A 25 -10.16 14.92 12.89
C PRO A 25 -10.87 14.82 14.25
N GLU A 26 -11.64 15.83 14.64
CA GLU A 26 -12.42 15.83 15.88
C GLU A 26 -13.54 14.78 15.91
N LYS A 27 -13.89 14.19 14.75
CA LYS A 27 -14.89 13.11 14.62
C LYS A 27 -14.27 11.76 14.26
N LEU A 28 -12.95 11.67 14.28
CA LEU A 28 -12.21 10.50 13.79
C LEU A 28 -12.62 9.23 14.53
N ASP A 29 -12.60 9.24 15.86
CA ASP A 29 -12.96 8.08 16.69
C ASP A 29 -14.37 7.54 16.39
N ALA A 30 -15.36 8.44 16.36
CA ALA A 30 -16.75 8.07 16.07
C ALA A 30 -16.91 7.48 14.65
N ARG A 31 -16.12 7.95 13.69
CA ARG A 31 -16.14 7.44 12.31
C ARG A 31 -15.40 6.13 12.15
N ILE A 32 -14.27 5.96 12.82
CA ILE A 32 -13.55 4.68 12.89
C ILE A 32 -14.52 3.62 13.43
N ALA A 33 -15.16 3.91 14.57
CA ALA A 33 -16.16 3.03 15.17
C ALA A 33 -17.32 2.75 14.21
N GLY A 34 -17.80 3.75 13.46
CA GLY A 34 -18.87 3.59 12.48
C GLY A 34 -18.49 2.71 11.27
N LEU A 35 -17.29 2.92 10.71
CA LEU A 35 -16.78 2.17 9.56
C LEU A 35 -16.56 0.69 9.90
N ARG A 36 -16.05 0.42 11.11
CA ARG A 36 -15.69 -0.93 11.56
C ARG A 36 -16.85 -1.75 12.14
N ARG A 37 -18.07 -1.21 12.17
CA ARG A 37 -19.28 -2.00 12.49
C ARG A 37 -19.59 -3.05 11.44
N LYS A 38 -19.13 -2.82 10.20
CA LYS A 38 -19.30 -3.76 9.10
C LYS A 38 -18.06 -4.64 9.00
N PRO A 39 -18.21 -5.94 8.73
CA PRO A 39 -17.07 -6.79 8.45
C PRO A 39 -16.35 -6.29 7.19
N SER A 40 -15.04 -6.47 7.14
CA SER A 40 -14.25 -6.19 5.95
C SER A 40 -14.75 -7.03 4.78
N PRO A 41 -14.86 -6.45 3.57
CA PRO A 41 -15.18 -7.20 2.38
C PRO A 41 -14.14 -8.31 2.15
N ARG A 42 -14.62 -9.44 1.64
CA ARG A 42 -13.79 -10.56 1.15
C ARG A 42 -13.78 -10.60 -0.37
N PRO A 43 -12.88 -11.39 -0.99
CA PRO A 43 -12.89 -11.61 -2.44
C PRO A 43 -14.29 -11.91 -2.98
N GLY A 44 -14.72 -11.13 -3.97
CA GLY A 44 -16.04 -11.29 -4.59
C GLY A 44 -16.10 -12.49 -5.54
N LYS A 45 -17.30 -12.77 -6.08
CA LYS A 45 -17.55 -13.92 -6.97
C LYS A 45 -16.61 -14.01 -8.17
N GLY A 46 -16.22 -12.87 -8.75
CA GLY A 46 -15.26 -12.84 -9.87
C GLY A 46 -13.89 -13.38 -9.47
N VAL A 47 -13.38 -12.96 -8.31
CA VAL A 47 -12.11 -13.48 -7.78
C VAL A 47 -12.22 -14.96 -7.43
N LEU A 48 -13.30 -15.37 -6.77
CA LEU A 48 -13.54 -16.79 -6.41
C LEU A 48 -13.72 -17.71 -7.62
N ALA A 49 -14.02 -17.15 -8.80
CA ALA A 49 -14.09 -17.94 -10.03
C ALA A 49 -12.68 -18.34 -10.51
N GLU A 50 -11.70 -17.43 -10.42
CA GLU A 50 -10.35 -17.58 -10.94
C GLU A 50 -9.32 -18.09 -9.90
N PHE A 51 -9.60 -17.86 -8.61
CA PHE A 51 -8.65 -18.13 -7.52
C PHE A 51 -9.24 -19.08 -6.47
N ASP A 52 -8.39 -19.97 -5.97
CA ASP A 52 -8.63 -20.65 -4.70
C ASP A 52 -8.27 -19.68 -3.57
N VAL A 53 -9.23 -19.41 -2.69
CA VAL A 53 -9.10 -18.42 -1.62
C VAL A 53 -9.21 -19.11 -0.27
N THR A 54 -8.18 -18.94 0.56
CA THR A 54 -8.16 -19.39 1.95
C THR A 54 -8.10 -18.20 2.90
N GLU A 55 -8.63 -18.38 4.10
CA GLU A 55 -8.57 -17.38 5.17
C GLU A 55 -8.09 -18.08 6.44
N ASP A 56 -6.97 -17.60 6.99
CA ASP A 56 -6.46 -18.01 8.29
C ASP A 56 -6.69 -16.90 9.32
N THR A 57 -7.26 -17.25 10.47
CA THR A 57 -7.50 -16.34 11.59
C THR A 57 -6.71 -16.72 12.85
N SER A 58 -5.80 -17.69 12.76
CA SER A 58 -5.01 -18.22 13.89
C SER A 58 -4.16 -17.16 14.59
N ARG A 59 -3.80 -16.09 13.87
CA ARG A 59 -3.02 -14.94 14.36
C ARG A 59 -3.84 -13.91 15.15
N GLY A 60 -5.14 -14.11 15.28
CA GLY A 60 -6.05 -13.13 15.88
C GLY A 60 -6.49 -12.02 14.92
N TYR A 61 -6.05 -12.06 13.66
CA TYR A 61 -6.55 -11.24 12.56
C TYR A 61 -6.60 -12.08 11.27
N PRO A 62 -7.53 -11.78 10.33
CA PRO A 62 -7.63 -12.53 9.08
C PRO A 62 -6.42 -12.32 8.16
N VAL A 63 -5.90 -13.42 7.63
CA VAL A 63 -4.93 -13.46 6.54
C VAL A 63 -5.57 -14.21 5.38
N VAL A 64 -5.84 -13.49 4.29
CA VAL A 64 -6.49 -14.06 3.11
C VAL A 64 -5.45 -14.33 2.05
N THR A 65 -5.35 -15.58 1.60
CA THR A 65 -4.44 -15.97 0.51
C THR A 65 -5.27 -16.36 -0.71
N MET A 66 -4.88 -15.85 -1.87
CA MET A 66 -5.45 -16.19 -3.17
C MET A 66 -4.39 -16.85 -4.05
N VAL A 67 -4.72 -18.02 -4.60
CA VAL A 67 -3.86 -18.79 -5.49
C VAL A 67 -4.60 -19.02 -6.81
N PRO A 68 -3.99 -18.75 -7.99
CA PRO A 68 -4.66 -19.00 -9.27
C PRO A 68 -5.02 -20.47 -9.41
N LYS A 69 -6.26 -20.76 -9.83
CA LYS A 69 -6.69 -22.15 -10.07
C LYS A 69 -5.89 -22.77 -11.21
N GLY A 70 -5.39 -23.99 -10.97
CA GLY A 70 -4.62 -24.73 -11.97
C GLY A 70 -3.18 -24.28 -12.15
N ALA A 71 -2.64 -23.42 -11.26
CA ALA A 71 -1.22 -23.11 -11.24
C ALA A 71 -0.38 -24.32 -10.80
N ALA A 72 0.73 -24.60 -11.49
CA ALA A 72 1.75 -25.53 -11.02
C ALA A 72 2.61 -24.84 -9.94
N GLU A 73 2.79 -25.47 -8.79
CA GLU A 73 3.16 -24.79 -7.53
C GLU A 73 4.61 -24.26 -7.41
N SER A 74 5.56 -24.52 -8.32
CA SER A 74 6.98 -24.39 -7.89
C SER A 74 7.69 -23.04 -8.04
N ASP A 75 7.28 -22.10 -8.92
CA ASP A 75 8.13 -20.92 -9.21
C ASP A 75 7.41 -19.59 -9.49
N ALA A 76 6.10 -19.51 -9.27
CA ALA A 76 5.35 -18.27 -9.49
C ALA A 76 5.67 -17.19 -8.43
N PRO A 77 5.59 -15.89 -8.79
CA PRO A 77 5.70 -14.83 -7.81
C PRO A 77 4.59 -14.87 -6.76
N HIS A 78 4.92 -14.35 -5.58
CA HIS A 78 3.97 -14.17 -4.48
C HIS A 78 3.91 -12.70 -4.06
N LEU A 79 2.70 -12.17 -3.90
CA LEU A 79 2.48 -10.78 -3.52
C LEU A 79 2.03 -10.70 -2.06
N LEU A 80 2.81 -10.04 -1.20
CA LEU A 80 2.31 -9.60 0.12
C LEU A 80 1.72 -8.20 -0.03
N TYR A 81 0.39 -8.10 -0.03
CA TYR A 81 -0.31 -6.82 -0.21
C TYR A 81 -0.77 -6.23 1.13
N LEU A 82 -0.19 -5.10 1.52
CA LEU A 82 -0.56 -4.32 2.70
C LEU A 82 -1.52 -3.21 2.27
N HIS A 83 -2.78 -3.29 2.69
CA HIS A 83 -3.82 -2.38 2.22
C HIS A 83 -3.69 -0.95 2.78
N GLY A 84 -4.20 0.03 2.04
CA GLY A 84 -4.35 1.39 2.54
C GLY A 84 -5.48 1.53 3.56
N GLY A 85 -5.64 2.73 4.10
CA GLY A 85 -6.68 3.00 5.10
C GLY A 85 -6.25 3.93 6.24
N GLY A 86 -5.11 4.61 6.12
CA GLY A 86 -4.59 5.48 7.19
C GLY A 86 -4.26 4.72 8.47
N TYR A 87 -3.96 3.40 8.38
CA TYR A 87 -3.81 2.48 9.53
C TYR A 87 -5.05 2.31 10.41
N VAL A 88 -6.19 2.93 10.04
CA VAL A 88 -7.42 2.96 10.84
C VAL A 88 -8.65 2.44 10.07
N MET A 89 -8.57 2.27 8.77
CA MET A 89 -9.63 1.69 7.94
C MET A 89 -9.22 0.32 7.44
N ASP A 90 -10.23 -0.52 7.29
CA ASP A 90 -10.08 -1.89 6.84
C ASP A 90 -9.93 -1.98 5.30
N VAL A 91 -9.53 -3.14 4.80
CA VAL A 91 -9.40 -3.43 3.37
C VAL A 91 -10.71 -3.15 2.63
N ALA A 92 -10.63 -2.39 1.53
CA ALA A 92 -11.77 -2.13 0.65
C ALA A 92 -11.92 -3.19 -0.46
N ALA A 93 -13.13 -3.33 -1.01
CA ALA A 93 -13.45 -4.29 -2.06
C ALA A 93 -12.62 -4.09 -3.36
N LEU A 94 -12.21 -2.85 -3.64
CA LEU A 94 -11.40 -2.50 -4.80
C LEU A 94 -9.99 -3.14 -4.76
N HIS A 95 -9.42 -3.33 -3.56
CA HIS A 95 -8.12 -4.01 -3.41
C HIS A 95 -8.19 -5.42 -3.99
N TRP A 96 -9.24 -6.19 -3.66
CA TRP A 96 -9.41 -7.56 -4.14
C TRP A 96 -9.49 -7.63 -5.66
N SER A 97 -10.26 -6.74 -6.30
CA SER A 97 -10.38 -6.74 -7.76
C SER A 97 -9.09 -6.32 -8.47
N ALA A 98 -8.35 -5.35 -7.91
CA ALA A 98 -7.10 -4.89 -8.49
C ALA A 98 -6.00 -5.94 -8.34
N LEU A 99 -5.91 -6.56 -7.15
CA LEU A 99 -4.94 -7.61 -6.86
C LEU A 99 -5.22 -8.86 -7.69
N ALA A 100 -6.47 -9.31 -7.78
CA ALA A 100 -6.84 -10.44 -8.63
C ALA A 100 -6.42 -10.20 -10.09
N ARG A 101 -6.64 -8.99 -10.62
CA ARG A 101 -6.19 -8.65 -11.98
C ARG A 101 -4.66 -8.72 -12.13
N LEU A 102 -3.91 -8.18 -11.18
CA LEU A 102 -2.45 -8.23 -11.21
C LEU A 102 -1.95 -9.68 -11.12
N CYS A 103 -2.53 -10.47 -10.21
CA CYS A 103 -2.24 -11.89 -10.09
C CYS A 103 -2.54 -12.67 -11.38
N SER A 104 -3.66 -12.41 -12.05
CA SER A 104 -3.99 -13.06 -13.33
C SER A 104 -2.98 -12.71 -14.44
N ILE A 105 -2.43 -11.48 -14.45
CA ILE A 105 -1.38 -11.08 -15.41
C ILE A 105 -0.06 -11.81 -15.12
N LEU A 106 0.30 -11.91 -13.84
CA LEU A 106 1.59 -12.47 -13.40
C LEU A 106 1.59 -14.00 -13.27
N GLY A 107 0.41 -14.62 -13.24
CA GLY A 107 0.26 -15.97 -12.69
C GLY A 107 0.65 -16.06 -11.21
N ALA A 108 0.54 -14.95 -10.47
CA ALA A 108 1.00 -14.83 -9.09
C ALA A 108 -0.05 -15.31 -8.08
N SER A 109 0.42 -15.77 -6.91
CA SER A 109 -0.41 -15.83 -5.71
C SER A 109 -0.29 -14.54 -4.90
N ALA A 110 -1.22 -14.28 -3.99
CA ALA A 110 -1.13 -13.15 -3.09
C ALA A 110 -1.68 -13.44 -1.70
N THR A 111 -1.01 -12.89 -0.68
CA THR A 111 -1.46 -12.87 0.71
C THR A 111 -1.77 -11.44 1.14
N VAL A 112 -2.96 -11.25 1.69
CA VAL A 112 -3.49 -9.96 2.16
C VAL A 112 -3.84 -10.09 3.64
N PRO A 113 -2.99 -9.61 4.56
CA PRO A 113 -3.37 -9.50 5.95
C PRO A 113 -4.39 -8.37 6.12
N VAL A 114 -5.53 -8.70 6.70
CA VAL A 114 -6.48 -7.74 7.28
C VAL A 114 -5.91 -7.33 8.64
N TYR A 115 -4.78 -6.63 8.59
CA TYR A 115 -3.84 -6.49 9.70
C TYR A 115 -4.45 -5.72 10.88
N PRO A 116 -3.92 -5.88 12.11
CA PRO A 116 -4.41 -5.15 13.28
C PRO A 116 -4.35 -3.63 13.06
N LEU A 117 -5.40 -2.90 13.45
CA LEU A 117 -5.51 -1.48 13.14
C LEU A 117 -5.38 -0.58 14.39
N ALA A 118 -5.01 0.68 14.17
CA ALA A 118 -5.03 1.72 15.20
C ALA A 118 -6.46 2.23 15.45
N PRO A 119 -6.81 2.70 16.66
CA PRO A 119 -5.93 2.91 17.80
C PRO A 119 -5.65 1.68 18.67
N GLU A 120 -6.33 0.56 18.45
CA GLU A 120 -6.23 -0.65 19.29
C GLU A 120 -4.83 -1.26 19.23
N HIS A 121 -4.22 -1.24 18.04
CA HIS A 121 -2.84 -1.67 17.82
C HIS A 121 -2.00 -0.51 17.25
N LYS A 122 -0.73 -0.45 17.64
CA LYS A 122 0.20 0.63 17.28
C LYS A 122 1.31 0.13 16.36
N ALA A 123 2.05 1.05 15.75
CA ALA A 123 3.10 0.76 14.77
C ALA A 123 4.06 -0.37 15.18
N PRO A 124 4.62 -0.42 16.41
CA PRO A 124 5.51 -1.52 16.81
C PRO A 124 4.85 -2.90 16.76
N HIS A 125 3.61 -2.99 17.24
CA HIS A 125 2.86 -4.26 17.24
C HIS A 125 2.50 -4.68 15.81
N ILE A 126 1.95 -3.75 15.03
CA ILE A 126 1.49 -4.02 13.66
C ILE A 126 2.67 -4.48 12.78
N LEU A 127 3.79 -3.74 12.80
CA LEU A 127 4.97 -4.10 12.03
C LEU A 127 5.63 -5.39 12.53
N GLY A 128 5.60 -5.65 13.84
CA GLY A 128 6.05 -6.93 14.40
C GLY A 128 5.25 -8.12 13.87
N GLU A 129 3.94 -7.99 13.78
CA GLU A 129 3.06 -9.01 13.19
C GLU A 129 3.29 -9.18 11.69
N MET A 130 3.45 -8.09 10.93
CA MET A 130 3.74 -8.16 9.50
C MET A 130 5.11 -8.79 9.21
N ARG A 131 6.11 -8.54 10.06
CA ARG A 131 7.43 -9.17 9.95
C ARG A 131 7.37 -10.68 10.19
N LYS A 132 6.60 -11.14 11.17
CA LYS A 132 6.37 -12.59 11.38
C LYS A 132 5.69 -13.23 10.19
N LEU A 133 4.63 -12.60 9.68
CA LEU A 133 3.93 -13.07 8.48
C LEU A 133 4.88 -13.15 7.27
N TYR A 134 5.69 -12.11 7.06
CA TYR A 134 6.69 -12.12 5.99
C TYR A 134 7.68 -13.28 6.13
N GLY A 135 8.18 -13.58 7.34
CA GLY A 135 9.08 -14.71 7.58
C GLY A 135 8.49 -16.06 7.15
N GLU A 136 7.22 -16.32 7.46
CA GLU A 136 6.54 -17.55 7.05
C GLU A 136 6.30 -17.62 5.53
N LEU A 137 6.01 -16.47 4.90
CA LEU A 137 5.93 -16.40 3.44
C LEU A 137 7.31 -16.67 2.81
N VAL A 138 8.40 -16.23 3.43
CA VAL A 138 9.76 -16.54 2.96
C VAL A 138 10.04 -18.04 3.03
N GLU A 139 9.62 -18.72 4.10
CA GLU A 139 9.77 -20.18 4.21
C GLU A 139 8.99 -20.93 3.11
N SER A 140 7.80 -20.43 2.78
CA SER A 140 6.89 -21.07 1.80
C SER A 140 7.25 -20.74 0.35
N HIS A 141 7.64 -19.50 0.08
CA HIS A 141 7.80 -18.98 -1.29
C HIS A 141 9.24 -18.58 -1.63
N GLY A 142 10.15 -18.42 -0.66
CA GLY A 142 11.47 -17.86 -0.88
C GLY A 142 11.44 -16.34 -1.09
N ALA A 143 12.29 -15.61 -0.37
CA ALA A 143 12.25 -14.15 -0.31
C ALA A 143 12.33 -13.45 -1.68
N GLN A 144 13.17 -13.94 -2.58
CA GLN A 144 13.35 -13.33 -3.92
C GLN A 144 12.12 -13.44 -4.83
N ARG A 145 11.17 -14.34 -4.53
CA ARG A 145 9.90 -14.44 -5.27
C ARG A 145 8.78 -13.61 -4.65
N ILE A 146 9.03 -13.00 -3.49
CA ILE A 146 8.05 -12.17 -2.82
C ILE A 146 8.21 -10.72 -3.26
N THR A 147 7.11 -10.11 -3.66
CA THR A 147 6.98 -8.66 -3.75
C THR A 147 6.13 -8.16 -2.59
N ILE A 148 6.69 -7.27 -1.76
CA ILE A 148 5.88 -6.56 -0.76
C ILE A 148 5.33 -5.32 -1.43
N MET A 149 4.01 -5.18 -1.41
CA MET A 149 3.34 -4.05 -2.06
C MET A 149 2.21 -3.50 -1.21
N GLY A 150 1.85 -2.25 -1.45
CA GLY A 150 0.77 -1.62 -0.70
C GLY A 150 0.44 -0.23 -1.20
N ASP A 151 -0.73 0.25 -0.78
CA ASP A 151 -1.23 1.58 -1.13
C ASP A 151 -1.36 2.50 0.08
N SER A 152 -1.14 3.81 -0.08
CA SER A 152 -1.32 4.80 0.98
C SER A 152 -0.52 4.41 2.24
N ALA A 153 -1.19 4.28 3.39
CA ALA A 153 -0.64 3.74 4.63
C ALA A 153 0.02 2.36 4.46
N GLY A 154 -0.57 1.48 3.66
CA GLY A 154 0.01 0.17 3.34
C GLY A 154 1.30 0.28 2.54
N GLY A 155 1.41 1.27 1.64
CA GLY A 155 2.67 1.58 0.94
C GLY A 155 3.75 2.10 1.88
N GLY A 156 3.38 2.93 2.87
CA GLY A 156 4.27 3.29 3.98
C GLY A 156 4.72 2.07 4.76
N MET A 157 3.78 1.21 5.15
CA MET A 157 4.07 -0.03 5.87
C MET A 157 5.00 -0.95 5.08
N SER A 158 4.84 -1.07 3.76
CA SER A 158 5.72 -1.87 2.90
C SER A 158 7.16 -1.37 2.95
N LEU A 159 7.37 -0.06 2.90
CA LEU A 159 8.71 0.52 3.00
C LEU A 159 9.30 0.34 4.41
N ALA A 160 8.52 0.63 5.46
CA ALA A 160 8.95 0.46 6.84
C ALA A 160 9.32 -1.00 7.15
N LEU A 161 8.52 -1.95 6.67
CA LEU A 161 8.76 -3.38 6.84
C LEU A 161 10.07 -3.81 6.15
N ALA A 162 10.32 -3.36 4.92
CA ALA A 162 11.57 -3.64 4.21
C ALA A 162 12.80 -3.03 4.91
N GLN A 163 12.66 -1.82 5.46
CA GLN A 163 13.71 -1.19 6.28
C GLN A 163 14.02 -2.02 7.52
N ILE A 164 13.00 -2.46 8.26
CA ILE A 164 13.17 -3.35 9.43
C ILE A 164 13.86 -4.65 9.02
N ILE A 165 13.37 -5.34 7.98
CA ILE A 165 13.96 -6.61 7.52
C ILE A 165 15.45 -6.42 7.21
N ARG A 166 15.82 -5.36 6.49
CA ARG A 166 17.22 -5.04 6.19
C ARG A 166 18.03 -4.78 7.46
N ASP A 167 17.53 -3.93 8.34
CA ASP A 167 18.26 -3.48 9.53
C ASP A 167 18.49 -4.64 10.53
N ASP A 168 17.70 -5.71 10.40
CA ASP A 168 17.82 -6.96 11.13
C ASP A 168 18.59 -8.07 10.37
N ASP A 169 19.28 -7.73 9.27
CA ASP A 169 20.00 -8.68 8.40
C ASP A 169 19.12 -9.84 7.87
N GLY A 170 17.82 -9.59 7.73
CA GLY A 170 16.84 -10.54 7.24
C GLY A 170 16.84 -10.70 5.72
N PRO A 171 16.21 -11.78 5.20
CA PRO A 171 16.13 -12.01 3.76
C PRO A 171 15.18 -10.99 3.12
N LEU A 172 15.70 -10.13 2.25
CA LEU A 172 14.92 -9.08 1.60
C LEU A 172 13.99 -9.62 0.50
N PRO A 173 12.81 -9.01 0.29
CA PRO A 173 11.93 -9.39 -0.80
C PRO A 173 12.57 -9.05 -2.15
N GLY A 174 12.17 -9.74 -3.20
CA GLY A 174 12.69 -9.50 -4.55
C GLY A 174 12.39 -8.09 -5.07
N SER A 175 11.27 -7.49 -4.66
CA SER A 175 10.95 -6.09 -4.99
C SER A 175 9.91 -5.45 -4.06
N LEU A 176 9.76 -4.13 -4.16
CA LEU A 176 8.67 -3.37 -3.54
C LEU A 176 7.82 -2.65 -4.59
N VAL A 177 6.50 -2.55 -4.34
CA VAL A 177 5.60 -1.72 -5.16
C VAL A 177 4.76 -0.82 -4.27
N LEU A 178 4.92 0.49 -4.43
CA LEU A 178 4.35 1.51 -3.56
C LEU A 178 3.34 2.37 -4.32
N PHE A 179 2.07 2.24 -3.98
CA PHE A 179 0.96 2.96 -4.60
C PHE A 179 0.54 4.16 -3.76
N SER A 180 0.72 5.39 -4.27
CA SER A 180 0.36 6.62 -3.53
C SER A 180 0.88 6.61 -2.08
N PRO A 181 2.16 6.26 -1.82
CA PRO A 181 2.57 5.85 -0.49
C PRO A 181 2.56 7.01 0.50
N TRP A 182 2.05 6.76 1.71
CA TRP A 182 2.14 7.69 2.81
C TRP A 182 3.41 7.42 3.61
N LEU A 183 4.39 8.32 3.50
CA LEU A 183 5.75 8.09 4.00
C LEU A 183 6.14 9.08 5.10
N ASP A 184 5.40 10.19 5.24
CA ASP A 184 5.61 11.22 6.25
C ASP A 184 4.30 11.57 6.98
N ALA A 185 4.16 11.12 8.22
CA ALA A 185 3.02 11.41 9.08
C ALA A 185 3.07 12.79 9.75
N THR A 186 4.15 13.56 9.58
CA THR A 186 4.28 14.93 10.12
C THR A 186 3.73 16.00 9.19
N ALA A 187 3.47 15.65 7.91
CA ALA A 187 3.12 16.60 6.85
C ALA A 187 4.08 17.81 6.80
N SER A 188 5.38 17.52 6.76
CA SER A 188 6.44 18.53 6.94
C SER A 188 6.60 19.51 5.77
N GLU A 189 5.91 19.31 4.64
CA GLU A 189 6.14 20.10 3.42
C GLU A 189 4.99 21.06 3.10
N PRO A 190 5.28 22.37 2.91
CA PRO A 190 4.25 23.35 2.53
C PRO A 190 3.50 23.02 1.25
N GLU A 191 4.14 22.32 0.29
CA GLU A 191 3.50 21.90 -0.96
C GLU A 191 2.26 21.02 -0.72
N GLN A 192 2.23 20.23 0.35
CA GLN A 192 1.09 19.37 0.68
C GLN A 192 -0.18 20.21 0.89
N LYS A 193 -0.08 21.36 1.56
CA LYS A 193 -1.22 22.29 1.78
C LYS A 193 -1.70 22.96 0.50
N GLU A 194 -0.80 23.23 -0.45
CA GLU A 194 -1.18 23.78 -1.74
C GLU A 194 -1.91 22.75 -2.61
N ILE A 195 -1.45 21.50 -2.60
CA ILE A 195 -2.11 20.39 -3.31
C ILE A 195 -3.45 20.03 -2.65
N GLU A 196 -3.54 20.11 -1.33
CA GLU A 196 -4.76 19.79 -0.57
C GLU A 196 -5.98 20.58 -1.05
N LYS A 197 -5.79 21.80 -1.55
CA LYS A 197 -6.84 22.66 -2.13
C LYS A 197 -7.56 22.02 -3.32
N ARG A 198 -6.89 21.10 -4.02
CA ARG A 198 -7.41 20.36 -5.19
C ARG A 198 -7.53 18.86 -4.96
N ASP A 199 -6.93 18.31 -3.90
CA ASP A 199 -7.19 16.94 -3.48
C ASP A 199 -8.66 16.80 -3.06
N ARG A 200 -9.34 15.74 -3.52
CA ARG A 200 -10.78 15.52 -3.30
C ARG A 200 -11.06 14.32 -2.40
N MET A 201 -10.03 13.69 -1.85
CA MET A 201 -10.13 12.43 -1.12
C MET A 201 -9.51 12.51 0.28
N ILE A 202 -8.28 12.99 0.42
CA ILE A 202 -7.55 12.98 1.69
C ILE A 202 -7.15 14.41 2.10
N ALA A 203 -6.85 14.60 3.38
CA ALA A 203 -6.55 15.92 3.96
C ALA A 203 -5.45 15.77 5.01
N VAL A 204 -4.57 16.77 5.10
CA VAL A 204 -3.40 16.79 5.97
C VAL A 204 -3.80 16.55 7.43
N SER A 205 -4.81 17.28 7.91
CA SER A 205 -5.30 17.17 9.30
C SER A 205 -5.73 15.75 9.69
N GLY A 206 -6.29 15.00 8.73
CA GLY A 206 -6.76 13.64 8.97
C GLY A 206 -5.64 12.63 8.94
N LEU A 207 -4.68 12.81 8.02
CA LEU A 207 -3.47 11.99 8.01
C LEU A 207 -2.67 12.17 9.29
N GLU A 208 -2.45 13.41 9.74
CA GLU A 208 -1.78 13.71 11.00
C GLU A 208 -2.49 13.02 12.17
N ALA A 209 -3.83 13.13 12.26
CA ALA A 209 -4.62 12.47 13.30
C ALA A 209 -4.52 10.94 13.24
N CYS A 210 -4.59 10.34 12.05
CA CYS A 210 -4.35 8.91 11.85
C CYS A 210 -2.93 8.50 12.29
N GLY A 211 -1.93 9.32 11.99
CA GLY A 211 -0.53 9.11 12.38
C GLY A 211 -0.36 9.11 13.89
N GLN A 212 -1.05 10.04 14.58
CA GLN A 212 -1.09 10.09 16.04
C GLN A 212 -1.73 8.83 16.65
N LEU A 213 -2.79 8.30 16.04
CA LEU A 213 -3.39 7.05 16.50
C LEU A 213 -2.46 5.85 16.26
N TYR A 214 -1.68 5.86 15.17
CA TYR A 214 -0.80 4.76 14.76
C TYR A 214 0.53 4.70 15.53
N ARG A 215 1.18 5.84 15.78
CA ARG A 215 2.57 5.90 16.29
C ARG A 215 2.81 5.18 17.62
N GLY A 216 1.77 5.09 18.46
CA GLY A 216 1.92 4.62 19.85
C GLY A 216 2.78 5.60 20.65
N GLU A 217 3.85 5.09 21.27
CA GLU A 217 4.80 5.92 22.03
C GLU A 217 5.95 6.46 21.16
N LEU A 218 5.98 6.15 19.86
CA LEU A 218 7.04 6.61 18.95
C LEU A 218 6.82 8.05 18.51
N GLU A 219 7.90 8.76 18.21
CA GLU A 219 7.82 10.04 17.52
C GLU A 219 7.23 9.86 16.11
N LEU A 220 6.54 10.88 15.60
CA LEU A 220 6.00 10.82 14.24
C LEU A 220 7.10 10.69 13.17
N THR A 221 8.31 11.16 13.46
CA THR A 221 9.48 11.03 12.58
C THR A 221 10.20 9.68 12.70
N ASP A 222 9.78 8.79 13.60
CA ASP A 222 10.36 7.45 13.70
C ASP A 222 10.15 6.70 12.37
N PRO A 223 11.16 6.04 11.78
CA PRO A 223 11.04 5.32 10.51
C PRO A 223 9.93 4.25 10.47
N ARG A 224 9.51 3.72 11.63
CA ARG A 224 8.39 2.78 11.73
C ARG A 224 7.03 3.45 11.54
N VAL A 225 6.96 4.77 11.67
CA VAL A 225 5.75 5.60 11.49
C VAL A 225 5.83 6.35 10.17
N SER A 226 6.98 6.97 9.92
CA SER A 226 7.29 7.77 8.75
C SER A 226 8.56 7.23 8.08
N PRO A 227 8.45 6.19 7.25
CA PRO A 227 9.60 5.52 6.65
C PRO A 227 10.41 6.42 5.70
N LEU A 228 9.89 7.60 5.33
CA LEU A 228 10.65 8.62 4.63
C LEU A 228 11.85 9.14 5.43
N PHE A 229 11.92 8.94 6.75
CA PHE A 229 13.07 9.32 7.56
C PHE A 229 14.03 8.16 7.83
N GLY A 230 13.70 6.94 7.38
CA GLY A 230 14.58 5.77 7.48
C GLY A 230 15.66 5.72 6.41
N ALA A 231 16.67 4.86 6.60
CA ALA A 231 17.69 4.59 5.59
C ALA A 231 17.08 3.89 4.36
N VAL A 232 17.58 4.20 3.17
CA VAL A 232 17.12 3.61 1.90
C VAL A 232 18.19 2.74 1.22
N GLN A 233 19.43 2.82 1.69
CA GLN A 233 20.54 2.00 1.20
C GLN A 233 20.25 0.52 1.46
N GLY A 234 20.65 -0.35 0.53
CA GLY A 234 20.46 -1.78 0.66
C GLY A 234 19.00 -2.26 0.58
N LEU A 235 18.05 -1.37 0.26
CA LEU A 235 16.68 -1.80 -0.03
C LEU A 235 16.60 -2.48 -1.40
N PRO A 236 15.63 -3.40 -1.58
CA PRO A 236 15.38 -4.03 -2.87
C PRO A 236 14.89 -3.02 -3.93
N PRO A 237 14.92 -3.40 -5.23
CA PRO A 237 14.31 -2.63 -6.30
C PRO A 237 12.86 -2.24 -5.97
N MET A 238 12.44 -1.03 -6.35
CA MET A 238 11.07 -0.58 -6.08
C MET A 238 10.43 0.26 -7.17
N ALA A 239 9.13 0.08 -7.37
CA ALA A 239 8.31 0.96 -8.20
C ALA A 239 7.38 1.82 -7.34
N ILE A 240 7.36 3.12 -7.60
CA ILE A 240 6.59 4.11 -6.85
C ILE A 240 5.63 4.80 -7.82
N PHE A 241 4.34 4.85 -7.47
CA PHE A 241 3.30 5.47 -8.29
C PHE A 241 2.68 6.64 -7.53
N SER A 242 2.70 7.85 -8.13
CA SER A 242 2.17 9.08 -7.51
C SER A 242 1.29 9.89 -8.48
N GLY A 243 0.30 10.60 -7.96
CA GLY A 243 -0.71 11.32 -8.75
C GLY A 243 -0.72 12.78 -8.38
N THR A 244 -0.69 13.71 -9.34
CA THR A 244 -0.47 15.14 -9.00
C THR A 244 -1.65 15.84 -8.32
N SER A 245 -2.80 15.17 -8.19
CA SER A 245 -3.98 15.62 -7.44
C SER A 245 -4.10 14.93 -6.08
N ASP A 246 -3.05 14.23 -5.62
CA ASP A 246 -2.92 13.57 -4.33
C ASP A 246 -1.86 14.31 -3.51
N ILE A 247 -2.16 14.67 -2.25
CA ILE A 247 -1.18 15.33 -1.36
C ILE A 247 0.08 14.48 -1.12
N LEU A 248 -0.02 13.15 -1.23
CA LEU A 248 1.11 12.22 -1.03
C LEU A 248 2.05 12.12 -2.25
N VAL A 249 1.79 12.84 -3.34
CA VAL A 249 2.79 13.00 -4.41
C VAL A 249 4.08 13.60 -3.88
N VAL A 250 4.00 14.46 -2.86
CA VAL A 250 5.16 15.09 -2.21
C VAL A 250 6.05 14.02 -1.56
N ASP A 251 5.46 13.08 -0.83
CA ASP A 251 6.16 11.96 -0.20
C ASP A 251 6.85 11.09 -1.27
N GLY A 252 6.14 10.77 -2.35
CA GLY A 252 6.69 10.01 -3.48
C GLY A 252 7.89 10.69 -4.15
N ARG A 253 7.81 12.01 -4.40
CA ARG A 253 8.92 12.80 -4.96
C ARG A 253 10.12 12.85 -4.04
N ARG A 254 9.90 12.99 -2.72
CA ARG A 254 10.99 13.00 -1.72
C ARG A 254 11.69 11.65 -1.67
N LEU A 255 10.94 10.54 -1.72
CA LEU A 255 11.54 9.22 -1.78
C LEU A 255 12.35 9.02 -3.07
N ASP A 256 11.80 9.38 -4.23
CA ASP A 256 12.49 9.34 -5.53
C ASP A 256 13.81 10.14 -5.49
N ALA A 257 13.79 11.36 -4.96
CA ALA A 257 15.00 12.17 -4.78
C ALA A 257 16.05 11.46 -3.91
N ARG A 258 15.65 10.94 -2.74
CA ARG A 258 16.56 10.20 -1.84
C ARG A 258 17.13 8.95 -2.49
N LEU A 259 16.33 8.20 -3.25
CA LEU A 259 16.79 7.00 -3.94
C LEU A 259 17.83 7.35 -5.02
N ARG A 260 17.61 8.41 -5.80
CA ARG A 260 18.59 8.90 -6.79
C ARG A 260 19.92 9.31 -6.16
N GLU A 261 19.88 9.95 -4.99
CA GLU A 261 21.10 10.35 -4.25
C GLU A 261 21.94 9.16 -3.80
N THR A 262 21.32 8.00 -3.52
CA THR A 262 22.05 6.79 -3.13
C THR A 262 22.68 6.03 -4.29
N GLY A 263 22.40 6.43 -5.54
CA GLY A 263 22.85 5.70 -6.73
C GLY A 263 22.12 4.37 -6.95
N LEU A 264 21.01 4.11 -6.24
CA LEU A 264 20.13 2.97 -6.49
C LEU A 264 19.48 3.11 -7.88
N SER A 265 20.08 2.48 -8.88
CA SER A 265 19.61 2.50 -10.27
C SER A 265 18.40 1.59 -10.53
N THR A 266 17.88 0.92 -9.50
CA THR A 266 16.86 -0.12 -9.60
C THR A 266 15.46 0.33 -9.16
N HIS A 267 15.25 1.63 -8.95
CA HIS A 267 13.92 2.18 -8.64
C HIS A 267 13.26 2.85 -9.86
N GLU A 268 11.93 2.82 -9.87
CA GLU A 268 11.12 3.49 -10.87
C GLU A 268 10.12 4.45 -10.21
N TYR A 269 10.07 5.67 -10.70
CA TYR A 269 9.10 6.66 -10.25
C TYR A 269 8.13 7.00 -11.39
N HIS A 270 6.84 6.75 -11.14
CA HIS A 270 5.76 6.93 -12.09
C HIS A 270 4.79 8.00 -11.59
N GLU A 271 5.00 9.26 -11.99
CA GLU A 271 4.11 10.38 -11.67
C GLU A 271 3.03 10.59 -12.76
N TYR A 272 1.77 10.49 -12.38
CA TYR A 272 0.62 10.62 -13.26
C TYR A 272 -0.09 11.95 -13.06
N HIS A 273 -0.04 12.80 -14.09
CA HIS A 273 -0.73 14.09 -14.10
C HIS A 273 -2.24 13.94 -13.88
N GLY A 274 -2.77 14.71 -12.94
CA GLY A 274 -4.20 14.84 -12.65
C GLY A 274 -4.83 13.69 -11.87
N MET A 275 -4.08 12.62 -11.59
CA MET A 275 -4.57 11.48 -10.83
C MET A 275 -4.70 11.78 -9.33
N PHE A 276 -5.76 11.25 -8.73
CA PHE A 276 -6.16 11.40 -7.33
C PHE A 276 -5.76 10.16 -6.53
N HIS A 277 -5.67 10.26 -5.20
CA HIS A 277 -5.21 9.20 -4.30
C HIS A 277 -5.71 7.77 -4.63
N VAL A 278 -4.76 6.82 -4.76
CA VAL A 278 -5.00 5.36 -4.95
C VAL A 278 -5.77 4.99 -6.24
N TRP A 279 -5.64 5.79 -7.30
CA TRP A 279 -6.25 5.53 -8.60
C TRP A 279 -5.82 4.20 -9.28
N MET A 280 -4.71 3.55 -8.86
CA MET A 280 -4.23 2.30 -9.48
C MET A 280 -5.25 1.18 -9.33
N LEU A 281 -6.01 1.20 -8.23
CA LEU A 281 -6.94 0.13 -7.91
C LEU A 281 -8.23 0.20 -8.73
N LEU A 282 -8.42 1.28 -9.49
CA LEU A 282 -9.65 1.51 -10.25
C LEU A 282 -9.54 0.92 -11.67
N PRO A 283 -10.63 0.35 -12.21
CA PRO A 283 -10.67 -0.21 -13.56
C PRO A 283 -10.74 0.86 -14.67
N ILE A 284 -10.15 2.04 -14.45
CA ILE A 284 -10.01 3.16 -15.40
C ILE A 284 -8.71 3.01 -16.23
N PRO A 285 -8.59 3.64 -17.41
CA PRO A 285 -7.41 3.50 -18.27
C PRO A 285 -6.06 3.70 -17.56
N GLU A 286 -5.95 4.73 -16.72
CA GLU A 286 -4.72 5.02 -15.95
C GLU A 286 -4.41 3.94 -14.91
N GLY A 287 -5.44 3.44 -14.21
CA GLY A 287 -5.26 2.33 -13.26
C GLY A 287 -4.87 1.03 -13.98
N ARG A 288 -5.44 0.77 -15.17
CA ARG A 288 -5.04 -0.37 -16.01
C ARG A 288 -3.56 -0.30 -16.39
N ARG A 289 -3.13 0.87 -16.85
CA ARG A 289 -1.74 1.10 -17.23
C ARG A 289 -0.79 0.96 -16.03
N ALA A 290 -1.17 1.47 -14.85
CA ALA A 290 -0.35 1.33 -13.65
C ALA A 290 -0.19 -0.14 -13.22
N ILE A 291 -1.26 -0.94 -13.32
CA ILE A 291 -1.20 -2.40 -13.06
C ILE A 291 -0.33 -3.13 -14.09
N GLU A 292 -0.40 -2.76 -15.36
CA GLU A 292 0.48 -3.32 -16.41
C GLU A 292 1.95 -2.96 -16.15
N GLN A 293 2.25 -1.70 -15.84
CA GLN A 293 3.61 -1.27 -15.46
C GLN A 293 4.12 -1.98 -14.21
N THR A 294 3.23 -2.23 -13.24
CA THR A 294 3.55 -3.00 -12.04
C THR A 294 3.93 -4.44 -12.40
N ALA A 295 3.15 -5.09 -13.27
CA ALA A 295 3.44 -6.44 -13.72
C ALA A 295 4.78 -6.51 -14.49
N ASP A 296 5.04 -5.54 -15.37
CA ASP A 296 6.30 -5.45 -16.11
C ASP A 296 7.51 -5.23 -15.19
N PHE A 297 7.34 -4.41 -14.15
CA PHE A 297 8.36 -4.18 -13.12
C PHE A 297 8.68 -5.46 -12.34
N ILE A 298 7.64 -6.15 -11.84
CA ILE A 298 7.78 -7.40 -11.09
C ILE A 298 8.44 -8.47 -11.97
N CYS A 299 7.97 -8.66 -13.21
CA CYS A 299 8.54 -9.64 -14.15
C CYS A 299 10.03 -9.44 -14.42
N ARG A 300 10.49 -8.18 -14.51
CA ARG A 300 11.92 -7.90 -14.72
C ARG A 300 12.75 -8.31 -13.52
N HIS A 301 12.31 -7.99 -12.30
CA HIS A 301 13.09 -8.24 -11.09
C HIS A 301 12.99 -9.67 -10.55
N LEU A 302 12.04 -10.47 -11.05
CA LEU A 302 12.00 -11.92 -10.86
C LEU A 302 12.98 -12.68 -11.77
N ARG A 303 13.34 -12.13 -12.94
CA ARG A 303 14.14 -12.81 -13.97
C ARG A 303 15.62 -12.47 -13.94
N THR A 304 16.00 -11.38 -13.27
CA THR A 304 17.37 -10.85 -13.25
C THR A 304 18.17 -11.27 -12.03
N GLN A 305 17.78 -12.35 -11.34
CA GLN A 305 18.51 -12.89 -10.20
C GLN A 305 18.83 -14.36 -10.41
#